data_AF-A0A3N4VH31-F1
#
_entry.id   AF-A0A3N4VH31-F1
#
_cell.length_a   1.000
_cell.length_b   1.000
_cell.length_c   1.000
_cell.angle_alpha   90.00
_cell.angle_beta   90.00
_cell.angle_gamma   90.00
#
_symmetry.space_group_name_H-M   'P 1'
#
loop_
_entity.id
_entity.type
_entity.pdbx_description
1 polymer ?
#
loop_
_entity_poly.entity_id
_entity_poly.type
_entity_poly.pdbx_seq_one_letter_code
_entity_poly.pdbx_strand_id
1 'polypeptide(L)'
;MRRVFRTRTFTRWMRKAGLTDDALCDAVSEMVQGLIDADLGGHVVKKRVALPGQGKRGGARTIVATKLADRWFFLYGFGMNGPISTRTN
;
A
#
# COMPACT_ATOMS: atom_id res chain seq x y z
N MET A 1 -18.53 5.70 -4.24
CA MET A 1 -17.64 5.57 -5.44
C MET A 1 -16.22 5.64 -4.93
N ARG A 2 -15.47 4.54 -5.00
CA ARG A 2 -14.11 4.47 -4.44
C ARG A 2 -13.12 5.14 -5.39
N ARG A 3 -12.40 6.16 -4.92
CA ARG A 3 -11.38 6.85 -5.72
C ARG A 3 -10.00 6.49 -5.22
N VAL A 4 -9.22 5.88 -6.10
CA VAL A 4 -7.83 5.49 -5.83
C VAL A 4 -6.90 6.49 -6.50
N PHE A 5 -6.04 7.11 -5.71
CA PHE A 5 -5.04 8.06 -6.13
C PHE A 5 -3.66 7.46 -5.87
N ARG A 6 -2.75 7.67 -6.82
CA ARG A 6 -1.36 7.24 -6.74
C ARG A 6 -0.44 8.40 -7.06
N THR A 7 0.65 8.54 -6.31
CA THR A 7 1.67 9.54 -6.62
C THR A 7 2.53 9.09 -7.81
N ARG A 8 3.12 10.05 -8.54
CA ARG A 8 4.00 9.74 -9.69
C ARG A 8 5.22 8.90 -9.27
N THR A 9 5.74 9.14 -8.07
CA THR A 9 6.81 8.36 -7.44
C THR A 9 6.35 6.93 -7.15
N PHE A 10 5.14 6.76 -6.62
CA PHE A 10 4.54 5.45 -6.41
C PHE A 10 4.39 4.68 -7.72
N THR A 11 3.87 5.29 -8.78
CA THR A 11 3.73 4.63 -10.10
C THR A 11 5.08 4.15 -10.66
N ARG A 12 6.15 4.95 -10.51
CA ARG A 12 7.50 4.53 -10.93
C ARG A 12 8.00 3.33 -10.11
N TRP A 13 7.79 3.37 -8.80
CA TRP A 13 8.18 2.28 -7.92
C TRP A 13 7.35 1.01 -8.18
N MET A 14 6.04 1.16 -8.45
CA MET A 14 5.11 0.10 -8.78
C MET A 14 5.59 -0.72 -9.98
N ARG A 15 6.02 -0.04 -11.04
CA ARG A 15 6.63 -0.67 -12.22
C ARG A 15 7.92 -1.43 -11.89
N LYS A 16 8.76 -0.87 -11.02
CA LYS A 16 10.02 -1.52 -10.57
C LYS A 16 9.75 -2.71 -9.64
N ALA A 17 8.70 -2.63 -8.83
CA ALA A 17 8.30 -3.67 -7.90
C ALA A 17 7.54 -4.81 -8.60
N GLY A 18 6.91 -4.55 -9.75
CA GLY A 18 6.04 -5.50 -10.42
C GLY A 18 4.62 -5.54 -9.86
N LEU A 19 4.18 -4.47 -9.19
CA LEU A 19 2.78 -4.36 -8.74
C LEU A 19 1.90 -4.10 -9.97
N THR A 20 0.78 -4.82 -10.05
CA THR A 20 -0.28 -4.56 -11.04
C THR A 20 -1.37 -3.67 -10.45
N ASP A 21 -2.13 -3.03 -11.34
CA ASP A 21 -3.28 -2.22 -10.94
C ASP A 21 -4.34 -3.10 -10.22
N ASP A 22 -4.48 -4.36 -10.61
CA ASP A 22 -5.36 -5.34 -9.93
C ASP A 22 -4.98 -5.53 -8.46
N ALA A 23 -3.67 -5.68 -8.18
CA ALA A 23 -3.19 -5.82 -6.80
C ALA A 23 -3.49 -4.59 -5.93
N LEU A 24 -3.57 -3.39 -6.52
CA LEU A 24 -4.02 -2.19 -5.79
C LEU A 24 -5.52 -2.21 -5.53
N CYS A 25 -6.31 -2.64 -6.52
CA CYS A 25 -7.76 -2.76 -6.37
C CYS A 25 -8.14 -3.79 -5.30
N ASP A 26 -7.43 -4.91 -5.25
CA ASP A 26 -7.56 -5.94 -4.22
C ASP A 26 -7.17 -5.37 -2.85
N ALA A 27 -6.02 -4.70 -2.76
CA ALA A 27 -5.58 -4.08 -1.53
C ALA A 27 -6.60 -3.05 -1.00
N VAL A 28 -7.16 -2.22 -1.89
CA VAL A 28 -8.22 -1.26 -1.52
C VAL A 28 -9.48 -1.98 -1.06
N SER A 29 -9.87 -3.06 -1.72
CA SER A 29 -11.04 -3.84 -1.32
C SER A 29 -10.86 -4.47 0.06
N GLU A 30 -9.69 -5.02 0.34
CA GLU A 30 -9.32 -5.53 1.68
C GLU A 30 -9.32 -4.41 2.73
N MET A 31 -8.70 -3.27 2.43
CA MET A 31 -8.66 -2.15 3.38
C MET A 31 -10.05 -1.57 3.67
N VAL A 32 -10.97 -1.58 2.68
CA VAL A 32 -12.39 -1.21 2.87
C VAL A 32 -13.10 -2.19 3.80
N GLN A 33 -12.73 -3.47 3.76
CA GLN A 33 -13.24 -4.50 4.69
C GLN A 33 -12.59 -4.42 6.08
N GLY A 34 -11.72 -3.44 6.33
CA GLY A 34 -11.01 -3.29 7.60
C GLY A 34 -9.77 -4.18 7.73
N LEU A 35 -9.35 -4.86 6.66
CA LEU A 35 -8.11 -5.65 6.62
C LEU A 35 -6.92 -4.72 6.38
N ILE A 36 -6.56 -3.94 7.39
CA ILE A 36 -5.34 -3.13 7.44
C ILE A 36 -4.30 -3.83 8.33
N ASP A 37 -3.01 -3.74 8.00
CA ASP A 37 -1.99 -4.38 8.86
C ASP A 37 -1.69 -3.55 10.09
N ALA A 38 -1.65 -2.22 9.94
CA ALA A 38 -1.47 -1.28 11.03
C ALA A 38 -2.06 0.08 10.69
N ASP A 39 -2.69 0.73 11.65
CA ASP A 39 -2.99 2.15 11.61
C ASP A 39 -1.81 2.92 12.21
N LEU A 40 -1.24 3.85 11.44
CA LEU A 40 -0.14 4.72 11.87
C LEU A 40 -0.65 6.04 12.48
N GLY A 41 -1.98 6.22 12.55
CA GLY A 41 -2.62 7.45 13.00
C GLY A 41 -2.72 8.49 11.90
N GLY A 42 -3.59 9.49 12.10
CA GLY A 42 -3.74 10.62 11.17
C GLY A 42 -4.23 10.22 9.78
N HIS A 43 -5.06 9.17 9.67
CA HIS A 43 -5.58 8.63 8.41
C HIS A 43 -4.54 7.92 7.53
N VAL A 44 -3.44 7.45 8.11
CA VAL A 44 -2.39 6.73 7.39
C VAL A 44 -2.36 5.28 7.86
N VAL A 45 -2.54 4.36 6.93
CA VAL A 45 -2.50 2.92 7.19
C VAL A 45 -1.33 2.26 6.47
N LYS A 46 -0.74 1.27 7.12
CA LYS A 46 0.23 0.36 6.54
C LYS A 46 -0.51 -0.87 6.03
N LYS A 47 -0.27 -1.22 4.77
CA LYS A 47 -0.85 -2.41 4.13
C LYS A 47 0.20 -3.16 3.34
N ARG A 48 0.19 -4.48 3.46
CA ARG A 48 0.96 -5.40 2.64
C ARG A 48 0.14 -5.75 1.42
N VAL A 49 0.73 -5.49 0.26
CA VAL A 49 0.15 -5.84 -1.03
C VAL A 49 0.92 -7.04 -1.58
N ALA A 50 0.17 -8.09 -1.90
CA ALA A 50 0.73 -9.26 -2.56
C ALA A 50 1.22 -8.86 -3.96
N LEU A 51 2.43 -9.26 -4.29
CA LEU A 51 3.05 -8.96 -5.58
C LEU A 51 2.78 -10.14 -6.53
N PRO A 52 2.02 -9.94 -7.62
CA PRO A 52 1.77 -11.01 -8.57
C PRO A 52 3.08 -11.39 -9.28
N GLY A 53 3.38 -12.69 -9.33
CA GLY A 53 4.57 -13.22 -10.02
C GLY A 53 5.86 -13.29 -9.19
N GLN A 54 5.87 -12.75 -7.97
CA GLN A 54 6.92 -13.04 -6.98
C GLN A 54 6.33 -13.99 -5.94
N GLY A 55 6.85 -15.22 -5.85
CA GLY A 55 6.42 -16.19 -4.83
C GLY A 55 6.50 -15.66 -3.39
N LYS A 56 6.15 -16.49 -2.38
CA LYS A 56 5.97 -16.19 -0.93
C LYS A 56 6.95 -15.22 -0.22
N ARG A 57 8.05 -14.79 -0.84
CA ARG A 57 9.06 -13.84 -0.36
C ARG A 57 8.92 -12.42 -0.92
N GLY A 58 7.99 -12.12 -1.83
CA GLY A 58 7.97 -10.85 -2.55
C GLY A 58 7.10 -9.72 -2.01
N GLY A 59 6.23 -9.95 -1.03
CA GLY A 59 5.16 -8.98 -0.69
C GLY A 59 5.67 -7.57 -0.35
N ALA A 60 5.06 -6.57 -0.98
CA ALA A 60 5.41 -5.17 -0.81
C ALA A 60 4.65 -4.55 0.36
N ARG A 61 5.30 -3.66 1.12
CA ARG A 61 4.64 -2.84 2.14
C ARG A 61 4.37 -1.47 1.55
N THR A 62 3.11 -1.08 1.49
CA THR A 62 2.70 0.24 1.02
C THR A 62 2.13 1.06 2.17
N ILE A 63 2.44 2.35 2.16
CA ILE A 63 1.82 3.35 3.02
C ILE A 63 0.69 3.98 2.22
N VAL A 64 -0.51 3.86 2.77
CA VAL A 64 -1.74 4.35 2.16
C VAL A 64 -2.36 5.35 3.10
N ALA A 65 -2.61 6.58 2.62
CA ALA A 65 -3.42 7.53 3.35
C ALA A 65 -4.89 7.37 2.91
N THR A 66 -5.77 7.10 3.87
CA THR A 66 -7.21 6.98 3.65
C THR A 66 -7.94 8.09 4.39
N LYS A 67 -8.24 9.19 3.69
CA LYS A 67 -8.99 10.30 4.30
C LYS A 67 -10.45 9.88 4.37
N LEU A 68 -10.82 9.23 5.48
CA LEU A 68 -12.16 8.85 5.99
C LEU A 68 -13.26 8.79 4.90
N ALA A 69 -13.73 7.56 4.65
CA ALA A 69 -14.87 7.15 3.82
C ALA A 69 -14.56 6.61 2.40
N ASP A 70 -13.92 7.36 1.50
CA ASP A 70 -13.98 7.00 0.06
C ASP A 70 -12.72 7.22 -0.79
N ARG A 71 -11.66 7.83 -0.22
CA ARG A 71 -10.46 8.21 -0.99
C ARG A 71 -9.21 7.55 -0.45
N TRP A 72 -8.53 6.84 -1.34
CA TRP A 72 -7.33 6.06 -1.05
C TRP A 72 -6.14 6.68 -1.76
N PHE A 73 -5.13 7.10 -1.01
CA PHE A 73 -3.92 7.72 -1.55
C PHE A 73 -2.71 6.82 -1.29
N PHE A 74 -2.19 6.21 -2.35
CA PHE A 74 -0.93 5.47 -2.30
C PHE A 74 0.24 6.47 -2.31
N LEU A 75 0.88 6.61 -1.16
CA LEU A 75 1.97 7.56 -0.95
C LEU A 75 3.31 6.92 -1.32
N TYR A 76 3.61 5.79 -0.67
CA TYR A 76 4.91 5.12 -0.78
C TYR A 76 4.75 3.61 -0.80
N GLY A 77 5.64 2.95 -1.54
CA GLY A 77 5.76 1.50 -1.55
C GLY A 77 7.19 1.08 -1.30
N PHE A 78 7.35 0.02 -0.51
CA PHE A 78 8.62 -0.54 -0.09
C PHE A 78 8.63 -2.03 -0.41
N GLY A 79 9.67 -2.48 -1.11
CA GLY A 79 9.94 -3.91 -1.30
C GLY A 79 10.52 -4.53 -0.03
N MET A 80 10.70 -5.85 0.00
CA MET A 80 11.16 -6.58 1.19
C MET A 80 12.57 -6.19 1.72
N ASN A 81 13.31 -5.27 1.08
CA ASN A 81 14.68 -4.93 1.45
C ASN A 81 14.88 -3.46 1.89
N GLY A 82 13.94 -2.89 2.64
CA GLY A 82 14.14 -1.58 3.28
C GLY A 82 13.36 -1.47 4.59
N PRO A 83 14.00 -1.24 5.74
CA PRO A 83 13.26 -1.03 6.99
C PRO A 83 12.48 0.29 6.89
N ILE A 84 11.15 0.22 7.03
CA ILE A 84 10.40 1.32 7.66
C ILE A 84 10.80 1.24 9.15
N SER A 85 11.88 1.94 9.51
CA SER A 85 12.17 2.21 10.92
C SER A 85 11.19 3.28 11.36
N THR A 86 10.04 2.84 11.89
CA THR A 86 9.26 3.69 12.78
C THR A 86 10.03 3.69 14.09
N ARG A 87 10.99 4.63 14.22
CA ARG A 87 11.57 4.98 15.52
C ARG A 87 10.41 5.39 16.41
N THR A 88 9.91 4.44 17.18
CA THR A 88 9.16 4.71 18.40
C THR A 88 10.23 4.87 19.47
N ASN A 89 10.24 6.05 20.08
CA ASN A 89 11.14 6.41 21.18
C ASN A 89 10.87 5.52 22.39
#